data_AF-B0Y001-F1
#
_entry.id   AF-B0Y001-F1
#
_cell.length_a   1.000
_cell.length_b   1.000
_cell.length_c   1.000
_cell.angle_alpha   90.00
_cell.angle_beta   90.00
_cell.angle_gamma   90.00
#
_symmetry.space_group_name_H-M   'P 1'
#
loop_
_entity.id
_entity.type
_entity.pdbx_description
1 polymer ?
#
loop_
_entity_poly.entity_id
_entity_poly.type
_entity_poly.pdbx_seq_one_letter_code
_entity_poly.pdbx_strand_id
1 'polypeptide(L)'
;MSHCPLIPRQAIYGVYGLVRLCQKQHATLSRTIPYFGLMGVGACSAGYHMTLKYHTQMSDELSMHLLVTPLLYRIFTIQTSPQRTRLIGILLLTEFTVVMVVHMVMNEFLLHAMTFGMGVLLIATRTIKLVSQRVPDPFTRKKLRNIGLFGVGSFLFGYMVWLIDEWACNLLIHIRHSVGLPLAFVFELHGWWHVFTAIGGYIAVEVVDMITSGEIHEDPTDQLAWPVADVARFIGGAPGTKKLN
;
A
#
# COMPACT_ATOMS: atom_id res chain seq x y z
N MET A 1 9.21 21.13 18.53
CA MET A 1 8.84 19.96 17.71
C MET A 1 8.88 18.74 18.61
N SER A 2 7.72 18.25 19.05
CA SER A 2 7.58 17.02 19.83
C SER A 2 7.69 15.82 18.88
N HIS A 3 8.89 15.28 18.74
CA HIS A 3 9.17 14.07 17.95
C HIS A 3 8.62 12.84 18.69
N CYS A 4 7.37 12.48 18.41
CA CYS A 4 6.87 11.15 18.74
C CYS A 4 7.26 10.21 17.61
N PRO A 5 7.86 9.03 17.87
CA PRO A 5 8.19 8.08 16.82
C PRO A 5 6.89 7.62 16.16
N LEU A 6 6.69 7.99 14.89
CA LEU A 6 5.72 7.32 14.03
C LEU A 6 6.15 5.86 13.99
N ILE A 7 5.41 4.97 14.65
CA ILE A 7 5.60 3.54 14.47
C ILE A 7 5.25 3.27 12.99
N PRO A 8 6.19 2.77 12.18
CA PRO A 8 5.97 2.59 10.75
C PRO A 8 4.97 1.44 10.56
N ARG A 9 3.67 1.77 10.47
CA ARG A 9 2.59 0.79 10.31
C ARG A 9 2.80 -0.10 9.09
N GLN A 10 3.40 0.44 8.02
CA GLN A 10 3.80 -0.32 6.85
C GLN A 10 4.72 -1.50 7.22
N ALA A 11 5.70 -1.28 8.11
CA ALA A 11 6.58 -2.34 8.56
C ALA A 11 5.86 -3.41 9.37
N ILE A 12 4.92 -3.01 10.24
CA ILE A 12 4.08 -3.97 10.98
C ILE A 12 3.24 -4.81 10.02
N TYR A 13 2.57 -4.18 9.04
CA TYR A 13 1.79 -4.88 8.04
C TYR A 13 2.65 -5.83 7.19
N GLY A 14 3.83 -5.40 6.79
CA GLY A 14 4.77 -6.23 6.03
C GLY A 14 5.23 -7.46 6.81
N VAL A 15 5.58 -7.29 8.10
CA VAL A 15 5.94 -8.41 8.98
C VAL A 15 4.76 -9.37 9.16
N TYR A 16 3.57 -8.85 9.45
CA TYR A 16 2.37 -9.68 9.61
C TYR A 16 2.07 -10.52 8.36
N GLY A 17 2.11 -9.88 7.19
CA GLY A 17 1.90 -10.54 5.90
C GLY A 17 2.97 -11.59 5.59
N LEU A 18 4.25 -11.31 5.86
CA LEU A 18 5.34 -12.28 5.70
C LEU A 18 5.18 -13.50 6.62
N VAL A 19 4.90 -13.28 7.90
CA VAL A 19 4.71 -14.37 8.87
C VAL A 19 3.58 -15.29 8.40
N ARG A 20 2.47 -14.72 7.93
CA ARG A 20 1.36 -15.51 7.38
C ARG A 20 1.73 -16.20 6.08
N LEU A 21 2.45 -15.53 5.18
CA LEU A 21 2.89 -16.13 3.93
C LEU A 21 3.81 -17.33 4.18
N CYS A 22 4.71 -17.25 5.16
CA CYS A 22 5.58 -18.35 5.57
C CYS A 22 4.80 -19.55 6.15
N GLN A 23 3.60 -19.34 6.67
CA GLN A 23 2.71 -20.41 7.12
C GLN A 23 1.95 -21.08 5.97
N LYS A 24 1.96 -20.49 4.76
CA LYS A 24 1.33 -21.06 3.56
C LYS A 24 2.29 -21.99 2.83
N GLN A 25 1.75 -23.03 2.19
CA GLN A 25 2.51 -24.12 1.57
C GLN A 25 3.38 -23.68 0.37
N HIS A 26 3.12 -22.50 -0.23
CA HIS A 26 3.80 -22.00 -1.44
C HIS A 26 4.24 -20.53 -1.35
N ALA A 27 5.16 -20.23 -0.43
CA ALA A 27 5.84 -18.93 -0.36
C ALA A 27 6.92 -18.80 -1.45
N THR A 28 6.60 -18.22 -2.60
CA THR A 28 7.60 -17.92 -3.65
C THR A 28 8.24 -16.56 -3.43
N LEU A 29 9.46 -16.36 -3.94
CA LEU A 29 10.19 -15.08 -3.84
C LEU A 29 9.38 -13.90 -4.39
N SER A 30 8.61 -14.11 -5.47
CA SER A 30 7.75 -13.07 -6.05
C SER A 30 6.65 -12.61 -5.09
N ARG A 31 6.18 -13.49 -4.19
CA ARG A 31 5.17 -13.15 -3.17
C ARG A 31 5.76 -12.39 -1.99
N THR A 32 6.99 -12.70 -1.59
CA THR A 32 7.65 -12.05 -0.44
C THR A 32 8.11 -10.63 -0.75
N ILE A 33 8.53 -10.36 -2.00
CA ILE A 33 9.10 -9.06 -2.40
C ILE A 33 8.18 -7.88 -2.04
N PRO A 34 6.88 -7.86 -2.38
CA PRO A 34 6.02 -6.73 -2.01
C PRO A 34 5.87 -6.51 -0.50
N TYR A 35 5.92 -7.55 0.33
CA TYR A 35 5.88 -7.38 1.79
C TYR A 35 7.17 -6.77 2.32
N PHE A 36 8.33 -7.19 1.80
CA PHE A 36 9.60 -6.52 2.10
C PHE A 36 9.62 -5.08 1.59
N GLY A 37 9.03 -4.81 0.42
CA GLY A 37 8.86 -3.46 -0.10
C GLY A 37 8.02 -2.60 0.85
N LEU A 38 6.93 -3.14 1.40
CA LEU A 38 6.10 -2.44 2.38
C LEU A 38 6.88 -2.15 3.68
N MET A 39 7.71 -3.09 4.15
CA MET A 39 8.62 -2.85 5.26
C MET A 39 9.65 -1.76 4.95
N GLY A 40 10.21 -1.79 3.74
CA GLY A 40 11.17 -0.80 3.24
C GLY A 40 10.59 0.61 3.28
N VAL A 41 9.37 0.80 2.76
CA VAL A 41 8.65 2.10 2.83
C VAL A 41 8.51 2.57 4.27
N GLY A 42 8.07 1.71 5.18
CA GLY A 42 7.96 2.08 6.59
C GLY A 42 9.29 2.50 7.22
N ALA A 43 10.35 1.73 6.99
CA ALA A 43 11.66 1.98 7.58
C ALA A 43 12.35 3.22 7.00
N CYS A 44 12.32 3.38 5.68
CA CYS A 44 12.90 4.55 5.00
C CYS A 44 12.15 5.84 5.34
N SER A 45 10.82 5.80 5.41
CA SER A 45 10.01 6.95 5.82
C SER A 45 10.28 7.36 7.27
N ALA A 46 10.36 6.40 8.18
CA ALA A 46 10.75 6.68 9.57
C ALA A 46 12.17 7.30 9.63
N GLY A 47 13.12 6.76 8.87
CA GLY A 47 14.48 7.29 8.78
C GLY A 47 14.51 8.73 8.25
N TYR A 48 13.72 9.05 7.23
CA TYR A 48 13.57 10.41 6.73
C TYR A 48 12.98 11.33 7.80
N HIS A 49 11.86 10.98 8.42
CA HIS A 49 11.22 11.84 9.41
C HIS A 49 12.02 12.01 10.71
N MET A 50 12.95 11.10 11.02
CA MET A 50 13.89 11.25 12.13
C MET A 50 15.07 12.18 11.82
N THR A 51 15.42 12.36 10.54
CA THR A 51 16.68 13.02 10.16
C THR A 51 16.49 14.26 9.30
N LEU A 52 15.42 14.31 8.50
CA LEU A 52 15.07 15.33 7.51
C LEU A 52 16.22 15.64 6.54
N LYS A 53 17.00 14.62 6.17
CA LYS A 53 18.13 14.75 5.23
C LYS A 53 17.75 14.32 3.82
N TYR A 54 18.41 14.93 2.84
CA TYR A 54 18.25 14.61 1.43
C TYR A 54 18.39 13.11 1.13
N HIS A 55 19.48 12.47 1.57
CA HIS A 55 19.71 11.05 1.27
C HIS A 55 18.66 10.12 1.88
N THR A 56 18.12 10.46 3.05
CA THR A 56 17.03 9.70 3.66
C THR A 56 15.69 9.99 2.98
N GLN A 57 15.47 11.19 2.45
CA GLN A 57 14.32 11.50 1.61
C GLN A 57 14.34 10.65 0.33
N MET A 58 15.48 10.66 -0.38
CA MET A 58 15.67 9.84 -1.58
C MET A 58 15.48 8.34 -1.30
N SER A 59 15.88 7.88 -0.11
CA SER A 59 15.65 6.49 0.30
C SER A 59 14.17 6.20 0.53
N ASP A 60 13.41 7.12 1.14
CA ASP A 60 11.96 7.00 1.31
C ASP A 60 11.25 6.94 -0.05
N GLU A 61 11.50 7.94 -0.91
CA GLU A 61 10.88 8.05 -2.24
C GLU A 61 11.25 6.86 -3.15
N LEU A 62 12.51 6.39 -3.12
CA LEU A 62 12.95 5.18 -3.83
C LEU A 62 12.21 3.93 -3.34
N SER A 63 12.06 3.77 -2.03
CA SER A 63 11.44 2.58 -1.44
C SER A 63 9.98 2.41 -1.87
N MET A 64 9.27 3.53 -2.11
CA MET A 64 7.90 3.52 -2.63
C MET A 64 7.83 2.89 -4.03
N HIS A 65 8.79 3.18 -4.91
CA HIS A 65 8.87 2.54 -6.23
C HIS A 65 9.32 1.07 -6.14
N LEU A 66 10.23 0.75 -5.21
CA LEU A 66 10.61 -0.64 -4.94
C LEU A 66 9.45 -1.50 -4.41
N LEU A 67 8.38 -0.91 -3.88
CA LEU A 67 7.12 -1.58 -3.57
C LEU A 67 6.19 -1.67 -4.79
N VAL A 68 5.96 -0.56 -5.49
CA VAL A 68 4.99 -0.46 -6.59
C VAL A 68 5.40 -1.28 -7.81
N THR A 69 6.67 -1.24 -8.20
CA THR A 69 7.15 -1.91 -9.41
C THR A 69 6.96 -3.43 -9.37
N PRO A 70 7.29 -4.15 -8.27
CA PRO A 70 6.96 -5.57 -8.13
C PRO A 70 5.44 -5.86 -8.17
N LEU A 71 4.60 -5.00 -7.58
CA LEU A 71 3.14 -5.17 -7.65
C LEU A 71 2.63 -5.04 -9.09
N LEU A 72 3.08 -4.03 -9.83
CA LEU A 72 2.79 -3.84 -11.25
C LEU A 72 3.25 -5.05 -12.08
N TYR A 73 4.45 -5.56 -11.80
CA TYR A 73 4.96 -6.75 -12.45
C TYR A 73 4.02 -7.94 -12.24
N ARG A 74 3.59 -8.21 -11.00
CA ARG A 74 2.69 -9.33 -10.69
C ARG A 74 1.33 -9.22 -11.40
N ILE A 75 0.69 -8.05 -11.40
CA ILE A 75 -0.64 -7.88 -12.00
C ILE A 75 -0.62 -7.88 -13.54
N PHE A 76 0.51 -7.51 -14.16
CA PHE A 76 0.64 -7.49 -15.62
C PHE A 76 1.17 -8.80 -16.20
N THR A 77 1.90 -9.60 -15.43
CA THR A 77 2.49 -10.86 -15.90
C THR A 77 1.65 -12.10 -15.58
N ILE A 78 0.57 -11.93 -14.82
CA ILE A 78 -0.32 -13.02 -14.45
C ILE A 78 -0.96 -13.66 -15.71
N GLN A 79 -0.74 -14.97 -15.90
CA GLN A 79 -1.19 -15.76 -17.06
C GLN A 79 -0.77 -15.18 -18.43
N THR A 80 0.37 -14.50 -18.52
CA THR A 80 0.92 -14.06 -19.81
C THR A 80 2.01 -15.00 -20.34
N SER A 81 2.28 -14.95 -21.64
CA SER A 81 3.34 -15.74 -22.25
C SER A 81 4.73 -15.34 -21.72
N PRO A 82 5.72 -16.26 -21.67
CA PRO A 82 7.06 -15.94 -21.16
C PRO A 82 7.73 -14.74 -21.85
N GLN A 83 7.51 -14.59 -23.16
CA GLN A 83 8.01 -13.46 -23.95
C GLN A 83 7.42 -12.13 -23.48
N ARG A 84 6.10 -12.07 -23.25
CA ARG A 84 5.43 -10.87 -22.71
C ARG A 84 5.84 -10.58 -21.28
N THR A 85 5.98 -11.61 -20.45
CA THR A 85 6.47 -11.47 -19.07
C THR A 85 7.87 -10.86 -19.04
N ARG A 86 8.77 -11.32 -19.93
CA ARG A 86 10.11 -10.74 -20.07
C ARG A 86 10.07 -9.29 -20.55
N LEU A 87 9.24 -8.98 -21.55
CA LEU A 87 9.08 -7.63 -22.06
C LEU A 87 8.57 -6.67 -20.97
N ILE A 88 7.51 -7.05 -20.23
CA ILE A 88 6.98 -6.26 -19.11
C ILE A 88 8.06 -6.02 -18.05
N GLY A 89 8.83 -7.06 -17.70
CA GLY A 89 9.92 -6.94 -16.74
C GLY A 89 10.99 -5.94 -17.19
N ILE A 90 11.40 -5.99 -18.47
CA ILE A 90 12.36 -5.04 -19.04
C ILE A 90 11.80 -3.62 -19.01
N LEU A 91 10.56 -3.42 -19.46
CA LEU A 91 9.93 -2.11 -19.50
C LEU A 91 9.81 -1.48 -18.10
N LEU A 92 9.35 -2.25 -17.12
CA LEU A 92 9.24 -1.79 -15.73
C LEU A 92 10.60 -1.51 -15.09
N LEU A 93 11.62 -2.32 -15.38
CA LEU A 93 12.98 -2.09 -14.87
C LEU A 93 13.61 -0.84 -15.48
N THR A 94 13.46 -0.65 -16.79
CA THR A 94 13.95 0.55 -17.48
C THR A 94 13.24 1.80 -16.96
N GLU A 95 11.91 1.76 -16.86
CA GLU A 95 11.11 2.87 -16.31
C GLU A 95 11.56 3.23 -14.89
N PHE A 96 11.61 2.24 -13.98
CA PHE A 96 12.10 2.43 -12.61
C PHE A 96 13.49 3.08 -12.57
N THR A 97 14.43 2.55 -13.36
CA THR A 97 15.82 3.02 -13.36
C THR A 97 15.91 4.46 -13.86
N VAL A 98 15.25 4.77 -14.98
CA VAL A 98 15.27 6.12 -15.56
C VAL A 98 14.63 7.11 -14.61
N VAL A 99 13.44 6.81 -14.09
CA VAL A 99 12.72 7.72 -13.18
C VAL A 99 13.52 7.98 -11.91
N MET A 100 14.08 6.95 -11.28
CA MET A 100 14.83 7.10 -10.03
C MET A 100 16.17 7.80 -10.23
N VAL A 101 16.91 7.51 -11.31
CA VAL A 101 18.18 8.20 -11.60
C VAL A 101 17.93 9.67 -11.88
N VAL A 102 16.96 9.99 -12.73
CA VAL A 102 16.65 11.38 -13.10
C VAL A 102 16.20 12.15 -11.85
N HIS A 103 15.24 11.60 -11.09
CA HIS A 103 14.76 12.17 -9.83
C HIS A 103 15.89 12.47 -8.83
N MET A 104 16.82 11.54 -8.62
CA MET A 104 17.93 11.71 -7.66
C MET A 104 19.05 12.62 -8.13
N VAL A 105 19.30 12.71 -9.44
CA VAL A 105 20.35 13.56 -10.01
C VAL A 105 19.89 15.00 -10.14
N MET A 106 18.66 15.18 -10.61
CA MET A 106 18.08 16.49 -10.87
C MET A 106 17.39 17.08 -9.64
N ASN A 107 17.18 16.28 -8.59
CA ASN A 107 16.45 16.66 -7.38
C ASN A 107 15.06 17.21 -7.72
N GLU A 108 14.33 16.55 -8.64
CA GLU A 108 12.98 16.98 -9.03
C GLU A 108 11.88 16.09 -8.44
N PHE A 109 10.97 16.69 -7.67
CA PHE A 109 9.90 15.94 -6.99
C PHE A 109 8.79 15.45 -7.95
N LEU A 110 8.48 16.22 -8.99
CA LEU A 110 7.29 16.00 -9.80
C LEU A 110 7.32 14.68 -10.58
N LEU A 111 8.50 14.26 -11.08
CA LEU A 111 8.64 13.03 -11.84
C LEU A 111 8.34 11.80 -10.98
N HIS A 112 8.88 11.76 -9.75
CA HIS A 112 8.56 10.73 -8.77
C HIS A 112 7.05 10.71 -8.46
N ALA A 113 6.47 11.85 -8.08
CA ALA A 113 5.08 11.93 -7.65
C ALA A 113 4.10 11.48 -8.74
N MET A 114 4.28 11.93 -9.98
CA MET A 114 3.41 11.57 -11.10
C MET A 114 3.51 10.09 -11.47
N THR A 115 4.73 9.56 -11.51
CA THR A 115 4.98 8.16 -11.83
C THR A 115 4.44 7.23 -10.74
N PHE A 116 4.70 7.55 -9.47
CA PHE A 116 4.17 6.81 -8.33
C PHE A 116 2.63 6.82 -8.33
N GLY A 117 2.02 7.99 -8.51
CA GLY A 117 0.57 8.14 -8.59
C GLY A 117 -0.05 7.32 -9.73
N MET A 118 0.57 7.34 -10.92
CA MET A 118 0.16 6.51 -12.05
C MET A 118 0.27 5.01 -11.73
N GLY A 119 1.37 4.58 -11.11
CA GLY A 119 1.57 3.20 -10.68
C GLY A 119 0.48 2.73 -9.70
N VAL A 120 0.16 3.54 -8.70
CA VAL A 120 -0.93 3.25 -7.74
C VAL A 120 -2.29 3.17 -8.45
N LEU A 121 -2.59 4.08 -9.38
CA LEU A 121 -3.83 4.05 -10.17
C LEU A 121 -3.94 2.78 -11.03
N LEU A 122 -2.83 2.38 -11.68
CA LEU A 122 -2.76 1.15 -12.45
C LEU A 122 -2.96 -0.08 -11.57
N ILE A 123 -2.33 -0.13 -10.39
CA ILE A 123 -2.54 -1.21 -9.41
C ILE A 123 -4.02 -1.27 -9.03
N ALA A 124 -4.62 -0.16 -8.61
CA ALA A 124 -6.01 -0.12 -8.16
C ALA A 124 -6.98 -0.61 -9.24
N THR A 125 -6.92 0.00 -10.43
CA THR A 125 -7.84 -0.29 -11.54
C THR A 125 -7.69 -1.73 -12.05
N ARG A 126 -6.44 -2.19 -12.24
CA ARG A 126 -6.15 -3.53 -12.72
C ARG A 126 -6.52 -4.60 -11.70
N THR A 127 -6.26 -4.35 -10.41
CA THR A 127 -6.60 -5.28 -9.33
C THR A 127 -8.11 -5.47 -9.23
N ILE A 128 -8.91 -4.39 -9.22
CA ILE A 128 -10.38 -4.47 -9.20
C ILE A 128 -10.92 -5.24 -10.41
N LYS A 129 -10.34 -5.01 -11.59
CA LYS A 129 -10.69 -5.76 -12.81
C LYS A 129 -10.37 -7.25 -12.66
N LEU A 130 -9.19 -7.59 -12.14
CA LEU A 130 -8.78 -8.99 -11.93
C LEU A 130 -9.63 -9.69 -10.86
N VAL A 131 -10.00 -9.02 -9.76
CA VAL A 131 -10.98 -9.53 -8.77
C VAL A 131 -12.26 -9.96 -9.50
N SER A 132 -12.77 -9.07 -10.35
CA SER A 132 -14.03 -9.29 -11.05
C SER A 132 -13.98 -10.45 -12.05
N GLN A 133 -12.80 -10.71 -12.62
CA GLN A 133 -12.56 -11.75 -13.63
C GLN A 133 -12.19 -13.11 -13.03
N ARG A 134 -11.48 -13.14 -11.90
CA ARG A 134 -10.85 -14.36 -11.38
C ARG A 134 -11.53 -14.99 -10.18
N VAL A 135 -12.31 -14.23 -9.40
CA VAL A 135 -12.95 -14.76 -8.19
C VAL A 135 -14.29 -15.37 -8.59
N PRO A 136 -14.47 -16.70 -8.63
CA PRO A 136 -15.69 -17.31 -9.15
C PRO A 136 -16.88 -17.02 -8.22
N ASP A 137 -16.67 -17.18 -6.92
CA ASP A 137 -17.68 -16.97 -5.89
C ASP A 137 -18.15 -15.50 -5.83
N PRO A 138 -19.45 -15.21 -6.07
CA PRO A 138 -19.97 -13.84 -6.06
C PRO A 138 -19.83 -13.13 -4.70
N PHE A 139 -19.93 -13.88 -3.59
CA PHE A 139 -19.82 -13.31 -2.25
C PHE A 139 -18.39 -12.81 -1.98
N THR A 140 -17.41 -13.68 -2.16
CA THR A 140 -15.98 -13.38 -2.02
C THR A 140 -15.54 -12.30 -3.00
N ARG A 141 -16.05 -12.32 -4.25
CA ARG A 141 -15.77 -11.28 -5.24
C ARG A 141 -16.25 -9.90 -4.79
N LYS A 142 -17.50 -9.80 -4.33
CA LYS A 142 -18.05 -8.54 -3.82
C LYS A 142 -17.26 -8.05 -2.61
N LYS A 143 -16.89 -8.96 -1.71
CA LYS A 143 -16.11 -8.66 -0.51
C LYS A 143 -14.71 -8.14 -0.84
N LEU A 144 -13.94 -8.86 -1.67
CA LEU A 144 -12.61 -8.43 -2.12
C LEU A 144 -12.66 -7.11 -2.89
N ARG A 145 -13.69 -6.90 -3.72
CA ARG A 145 -13.89 -5.62 -4.42
C ARG A 145 -14.10 -4.48 -3.41
N ASN A 146 -14.92 -4.68 -2.40
CA ASN A 146 -15.19 -3.65 -1.40
C ASN A 146 -13.97 -3.36 -0.52
N ILE A 147 -13.20 -4.40 -0.14
CA ILE A 147 -11.92 -4.23 0.55
C ILE A 147 -10.96 -3.43 -0.32
N GLY A 148 -10.84 -3.76 -1.60
CA GLY A 148 -10.03 -3.00 -2.56
C GLY A 148 -10.48 -1.54 -2.68
N LEU A 149 -11.78 -1.28 -2.78
CA LEU A 149 -12.33 0.09 -2.81
C LEU A 149 -12.07 0.84 -1.52
N PHE A 150 -12.13 0.18 -0.37
CA PHE A 150 -11.74 0.77 0.91
C PHE A 150 -10.26 1.13 0.94
N GLY A 151 -9.38 0.29 0.38
CA GLY A 151 -7.96 0.60 0.22
C GLY A 151 -7.72 1.83 -0.68
N VAL A 152 -8.42 1.91 -1.82
CA VAL A 152 -8.38 3.09 -2.70
C VAL A 152 -8.88 4.33 -1.98
N GLY A 153 -10.02 4.24 -1.30
CA GLY A 153 -10.58 5.35 -0.52
C GLY A 153 -9.65 5.81 0.60
N SER A 154 -8.99 4.87 1.29
CA SER A 154 -7.98 5.19 2.32
C SER A 154 -6.81 5.94 1.71
N PHE A 155 -6.25 5.47 0.60
CA PHE A 155 -5.13 6.14 -0.07
C PHE A 155 -5.50 7.56 -0.54
N LEU A 156 -6.66 7.73 -1.18
CA LEU A 156 -7.16 9.03 -1.63
C LEU A 156 -7.42 9.99 -0.47
N PHE A 157 -8.00 9.49 0.63
CA PHE A 157 -8.22 10.29 1.83
C PHE A 157 -6.89 10.74 2.43
N GLY A 158 -5.92 9.82 2.55
CA GLY A 158 -4.57 10.19 2.93
C GLY A 158 -4.02 11.31 2.04
N TYR A 159 -4.10 11.16 0.72
CA TYR A 159 -3.52 12.12 -0.23
C TYR A 159 -4.15 13.50 -0.08
N MET A 160 -5.48 13.54 0.09
CA MET A 160 -6.21 14.77 0.39
C MET A 160 -5.71 15.41 1.69
N VAL A 161 -5.52 14.63 2.75
CA VAL A 161 -5.03 15.12 4.04
C VAL A 161 -3.58 15.65 3.93
N TRP A 162 -2.73 14.98 3.15
CA TRP A 162 -1.38 15.48 2.83
C TRP A 162 -1.42 16.82 2.09
N LEU A 163 -2.28 16.97 1.08
CA LEU A 163 -2.45 18.25 0.36
C LEU A 163 -2.91 19.38 1.29
N ILE A 164 -3.80 19.08 2.25
CA ILE A 164 -4.24 20.05 3.25
C ILE A 164 -3.08 20.42 4.19
N ASP A 165 -2.26 19.45 4.61
CA ASP A 165 -1.09 19.70 5.46
C ASP A 165 -0.11 20.68 4.78
N GLU A 166 0.23 20.42 3.51
CA GLU A 166 1.10 21.28 2.70
C GLU A 166 0.53 22.70 2.56
N TRP A 167 -0.78 22.83 2.26
CA TRP A 167 -1.40 24.14 2.03
C TRP A 167 -1.63 24.93 3.33
N ALA A 168 -2.05 24.27 4.41
CA ALA A 168 -2.41 24.88 5.69
C ALA A 168 -1.31 24.77 6.77
N CYS A 169 -0.07 24.48 6.38
CA CYS A 169 1.03 24.15 7.29
C CYS A 169 1.19 25.15 8.46
N ASN A 170 1.26 26.46 8.15
CA ASN A 170 1.40 27.51 9.18
C ASN A 170 0.24 27.50 10.18
N LEU A 171 -1.00 27.33 9.70
CA LEU A 171 -2.19 27.29 10.55
C LEU A 171 -2.18 26.06 11.46
N LEU A 172 -1.88 24.88 10.89
CA LEU A 172 -1.80 23.62 11.63
C LEU A 172 -0.72 23.66 12.72
N ILE A 173 0.43 24.28 12.44
CA ILE A 173 1.48 24.51 13.44
C ILE A 173 0.94 25.38 14.59
N HIS A 174 0.28 26.50 14.29
CA HIS A 174 -0.28 27.38 15.33
C HIS A 174 -1.35 26.67 16.18
N ILE A 175 -2.24 25.90 15.54
CA ILE A 175 -3.27 25.12 16.25
C ILE A 175 -2.60 24.12 17.19
N ARG A 176 -1.60 23.35 16.71
CA ARG A 176 -0.88 22.36 17.52
C ARG A 176 -0.21 22.98 18.74
N HIS A 177 0.44 24.13 18.58
CA HIS A 177 1.04 24.88 19.69
C HIS A 177 0.01 25.39 20.70
N SER A 178 -1.20 25.72 20.24
CA SER A 178 -2.27 26.25 21.09
C SER A 178 -2.99 25.16 21.88
N VAL A 179 -3.28 24.00 21.25
CA VAL A 179 -4.05 22.91 21.89
C VAL A 179 -3.18 21.97 22.73
N GLY A 180 -1.89 21.86 22.41
CA GLY A 180 -0.96 20.98 23.13
C GLY A 180 -1.30 19.49 23.00
N LEU A 181 -0.53 18.64 23.70
CA LEU A 181 -0.75 17.19 23.70
C LEU A 181 -1.87 16.80 24.69
N PRO A 182 -2.68 15.77 24.38
CA PRO A 182 -2.58 14.88 23.21
C PRO A 182 -3.31 15.40 21.95
N LEU A 183 -4.11 16.46 22.06
CA LEU A 183 -5.02 16.90 20.98
C LEU A 183 -4.28 17.39 19.72
N ALA A 184 -3.03 17.87 19.87
CA ALA A 184 -2.18 18.25 18.76
C ALA A 184 -2.01 17.12 17.72
N PHE A 185 -2.08 15.84 18.13
CA PHE A 185 -1.98 14.69 17.22
C PHE A 185 -3.07 14.67 16.15
N VAL A 186 -4.27 15.16 16.47
CA VAL A 186 -5.37 15.22 15.48
C VAL A 186 -5.03 16.16 14.33
N PHE A 187 -4.21 17.18 14.59
CA PHE A 187 -3.78 18.18 13.62
C PHE A 187 -2.41 17.86 12.97
N GLU A 188 -1.79 16.72 13.29
CA GLU A 188 -0.62 16.18 12.59
C GLU A 188 -1.08 15.47 11.30
N LEU A 189 -1.60 16.25 10.34
CA LEU A 189 -2.22 15.72 9.12
C LEU A 189 -1.23 14.90 8.29
N HIS A 190 0.04 15.31 8.22
CA HIS A 190 1.11 14.50 7.61
C HIS A 190 1.26 13.11 8.28
N GLY A 191 1.08 13.03 9.60
CA GLY A 191 1.07 11.74 10.32
C GLY A 191 -0.09 10.84 9.88
N TRP A 192 -1.28 11.42 9.68
CA TRP A 192 -2.45 10.70 9.19
C TRP A 192 -2.27 10.21 7.75
N TRP A 193 -1.62 10.99 6.89
CA TRP A 193 -1.23 10.53 5.54
C TRP A 193 -0.49 9.19 5.57
N HIS A 194 0.52 9.04 6.44
CA HIS A 194 1.25 7.77 6.58
C HIS A 194 0.35 6.63 7.07
N VAL A 195 -0.60 6.90 7.98
CA VAL A 195 -1.53 5.87 8.47
C VAL A 195 -2.44 5.36 7.36
N PHE A 196 -3.06 6.27 6.61
CA PHE A 196 -4.04 5.90 5.58
C PHE A 196 -3.38 5.28 4.35
N THR A 197 -2.20 5.76 3.94
CA THR A 197 -1.41 5.13 2.87
C THR A 197 -0.85 3.78 3.29
N ALA A 198 -0.49 3.57 4.56
CA ALA A 198 -0.11 2.25 5.06
C ALA A 198 -1.25 1.23 4.91
N ILE A 199 -2.47 1.63 5.28
CA ILE A 199 -3.67 0.79 5.14
C ILE A 199 -3.92 0.48 3.67
N GLY A 200 -3.92 1.50 2.80
CA GLY A 200 -4.11 1.32 1.36
C GLY A 200 -3.04 0.43 0.72
N GLY A 201 -1.77 0.65 1.06
CA GLY A 201 -0.63 -0.14 0.57
C GLY A 201 -0.68 -1.59 1.03
N TYR A 202 -1.01 -1.84 2.30
CA TYR A 202 -1.23 -3.19 2.81
C TYR A 202 -2.35 -3.93 2.07
N ILE A 203 -3.51 -3.27 1.89
CA ILE A 203 -4.64 -3.84 1.13
C ILE A 203 -4.22 -4.16 -0.31
N ALA A 204 -3.47 -3.27 -0.96
CA ALA A 204 -2.98 -3.50 -2.31
C ALA A 204 -2.07 -4.74 -2.38
N VAL A 205 -1.11 -4.87 -1.45
CA VAL A 205 -0.21 -6.04 -1.38
C VAL A 205 -0.98 -7.33 -1.18
N GLU A 206 -1.88 -7.39 -0.20
CA GLU A 206 -2.66 -8.59 0.13
C GLU A 206 -3.59 -9.00 -1.02
N VAL A 207 -4.37 -8.05 -1.55
CA VAL A 207 -5.34 -8.36 -2.61
C VAL A 207 -4.62 -8.78 -3.90
N VAL A 208 -3.50 -8.14 -4.25
CA VAL A 208 -2.66 -8.59 -5.36
C VAL A 208 -2.09 -9.99 -5.10
N ASP A 209 -1.65 -10.28 -3.86
CA ASP A 209 -1.13 -11.60 -3.52
C ASP A 209 -2.18 -12.70 -3.68
N MET A 210 -3.39 -12.50 -3.14
CA MET A 210 -4.50 -13.46 -3.23
C MET A 210 -4.89 -13.73 -4.69
N ILE A 211 -5.03 -12.68 -5.51
CA ILE A 211 -5.47 -12.83 -6.90
C ILE A 211 -4.40 -13.48 -7.78
N THR A 212 -3.12 -13.18 -7.53
CA THR A 212 -2.01 -13.67 -8.37
C THR A 212 -1.50 -15.05 -7.96
N SER A 213 -1.68 -15.44 -6.70
CA SER A 213 -1.39 -16.81 -6.24
C SER A 213 -2.51 -17.79 -6.59
N GLY A 214 -3.75 -17.32 -6.76
CA GLY A 214 -4.90 -18.19 -6.99
C GLY A 214 -5.42 -18.88 -5.73
N GLU A 215 -4.87 -18.56 -4.55
CA GLU A 215 -5.28 -19.10 -3.24
C GLU A 215 -6.54 -18.39 -2.71
N ILE A 216 -7.62 -18.36 -3.50
CA ILE A 216 -8.90 -17.76 -3.12
C ILE A 216 -9.87 -18.90 -2.80
N HIS A 217 -9.64 -19.58 -1.68
CA HIS A 217 -10.43 -20.77 -1.32
C HIS A 217 -11.51 -20.51 -0.26
N GLU A 218 -11.39 -19.46 0.57
CA GLU A 218 -12.36 -19.12 1.62
C GLU A 218 -12.42 -17.61 1.91
N ASP A 219 -13.29 -17.20 2.84
CA ASP A 219 -13.43 -15.80 3.29
C ASP A 219 -12.07 -15.25 3.79
N PRO A 220 -11.49 -14.22 3.13
CA PRO A 220 -10.16 -13.72 3.46
C PRO A 220 -10.09 -12.96 4.79
N THR A 221 -11.22 -12.71 5.45
CA THR A 221 -11.34 -11.78 6.57
C THR A 221 -10.42 -12.08 7.73
N ASP A 222 -10.36 -13.34 8.17
CA ASP A 222 -9.54 -13.74 9.31
C ASP A 222 -8.04 -13.80 8.98
N GLN A 223 -7.69 -13.59 7.71
CA GLN A 223 -6.31 -13.50 7.25
C GLN A 223 -5.77 -12.07 7.24
N LEU A 224 -6.64 -11.06 7.28
CA LEU A 224 -6.25 -9.65 7.18
C LEU A 224 -5.74 -9.12 8.53
N ALA A 225 -4.85 -8.14 8.50
CA ALA A 225 -4.40 -7.42 9.68
C ALA A 225 -5.47 -6.42 10.15
N TRP A 226 -5.47 -6.09 11.44
CA TRP A 226 -6.26 -4.97 11.97
C TRP A 226 -5.76 -3.64 11.39
N PRO A 227 -6.64 -2.68 11.01
CA PRO A 227 -8.11 -2.67 11.15
C PRO A 227 -8.85 -3.24 9.94
N VAL A 228 -8.14 -3.69 8.90
CA VAL A 228 -8.74 -4.16 7.64
C VAL A 228 -9.65 -5.37 7.88
N ALA A 229 -9.29 -6.26 8.80
CA ALA A 229 -10.13 -7.39 9.19
C ALA A 229 -11.52 -6.95 9.70
N ASP A 230 -11.59 -5.92 10.55
CA ASP A 230 -12.86 -5.45 11.11
C ASP A 230 -13.72 -4.75 10.05
N VAL A 231 -13.07 -3.96 9.18
CA VAL A 231 -13.73 -3.35 8.02
C VAL A 231 -14.28 -4.43 7.08
N ALA A 232 -13.51 -5.50 6.83
CA ALA A 232 -13.94 -6.63 6.02
C ALA A 232 -15.14 -7.37 6.64
N ARG A 233 -15.19 -7.54 7.97
CA ARG A 233 -16.35 -8.09 8.69
C ARG A 233 -17.59 -7.21 8.52
N PHE A 234 -17.42 -5.91 8.75
CA PHE A 234 -18.51 -4.94 8.67
C PHE A 234 -19.10 -4.85 7.26
N ILE A 235 -18.25 -4.80 6.23
CA ILE A 235 -18.68 -4.68 4.84
C ILE A 235 -19.18 -6.02 4.27
N GLY A 236 -18.69 -7.15 4.78
CA GLY A 236 -19.04 -8.49 4.31
C GLY A 236 -20.43 -8.97 4.73
N GLY A 237 -21.00 -8.43 5.82
CA GLY A 237 -22.16 -9.01 6.49
C GLY A 237 -21.83 -10.37 7.13
N ALA A 238 -22.52 -10.73 8.22
CA ALA A 238 -22.31 -12.04 8.85
C ALA A 238 -22.53 -13.16 7.83
N PRO A 239 -21.69 -14.22 7.82
CA PRO A 239 -21.95 -15.37 6.98
C PRO A 239 -23.36 -15.89 7.31
N GLY A 240 -24.21 -15.99 6.29
CA GLY A 240 -25.54 -16.55 6.45
C GLY A 240 -25.42 -17.88 7.18
N THR A 241 -26.07 -17.97 8.34
CA THR A 241 -26.24 -19.22 9.10
C THR A 241 -26.54 -20.33 8.13
N LYS A 242 -25.63 -21.30 7.99
CA LYS A 242 -25.90 -22.56 7.31
C LYS A 242 -27.20 -23.08 7.93
N LYS A 243 -28.29 -23.12 7.15
CA LYS A 243 -29.46 -23.90 7.53
C LYS A 243 -28.98 -25.35 7.57
N LEU A 244 -28.83 -25.88 8.77
CA LEU A 244 -28.79 -27.31 9.00
C LEU A 244 -30.17 -27.83 8.57
N ASN A 245 -30.21 -28.49 7.42
CA ASN A 245 -31.25 -29.44 7.08
C ASN A 245 -30.68 -30.84 7.30
#